data_AF-A0A7C3QQB2-F1
#
_entry.id   AF-A0A7C3QQB2-F1
#
_cell.length_a   1.000
_cell.length_b   1.000
_cell.length_c   1.000
_cell.angle_alpha   90.00
_cell.angle_beta   90.00
_cell.angle_gamma   90.00
#
_symmetry.space_group_name_H-M   'P 1'
#
loop_
_entity.id
_entity.type
_entity.pdbx_description
1 polymer ?
#
loop_
_entity_poly.entity_id
_entity_poly.type
_entity_poly.pdbx_seq_one_letter_code
_entity_poly.pdbx_strand_id
1 'polypeptide(L)'
;MNFVFQRSYRGPLQAIILDWAGTTMDYGCYAPAVVFIAVYKEQGVPITIEEARAPMGAHKKVHIRKISQLPSVRQRWYEVHGRYPTEEDVETMFASFIPQQMAVLADYADLI
;
A
#
# COMPACT_ATOMS: atom_id res chain seq x y z
N MET A 1 44.84 33.05 -3.80
CA MET A 1 43.98 33.05 -2.59
C MET A 1 42.64 32.50 -3.02
N ASN A 2 42.33 31.25 -2.66
CA ASN A 2 41.16 30.54 -3.19
C ASN A 2 40.01 30.72 -2.21
N PHE A 3 38.92 31.34 -2.67
CA PHE A 3 37.70 31.52 -1.88
C PHE A 3 36.56 30.70 -2.47
N VAL A 4 35.75 30.11 -1.61
CA VAL A 4 34.49 29.45 -1.98
C VAL A 4 33.35 30.29 -1.42
N PHE A 5 32.43 30.72 -2.29
CA PHE A 5 31.24 31.47 -1.90
C PHE A 5 30.04 30.52 -1.86
N GLN A 6 29.38 30.42 -0.70
CA GLN A 6 28.20 29.57 -0.53
C GLN A 6 27.02 30.43 -0.09
N ARG A 7 25.94 30.42 -0.87
CA ARG A 7 24.69 31.13 -0.56
C ARG A 7 23.75 30.18 0.18
N SER A 8 23.17 30.64 1.29
CA SER A 8 22.15 29.92 2.05
C SER A 8 20.88 30.77 2.16
N TYR A 9 19.73 30.11 2.10
CA TYR A 9 18.43 30.78 2.28
C TYR A 9 18.23 31.12 3.76
N ARG A 10 17.88 32.38 4.05
CA ARG A 10 17.58 32.88 5.41
C ARG A 10 16.20 33.56 5.51
N GLY A 11 15.38 33.41 4.47
CA GLY A 11 14.00 33.91 4.50
C GLY A 11 13.07 33.01 5.32
N PRO A 12 11.83 33.44 5.56
CA PRO A 12 10.82 32.63 6.23
C PRO A 12 10.40 31.42 5.35
N LEU A 13 9.78 30.40 5.96
CA LEU A 13 9.21 29.28 5.21
C LEU A 13 8.20 29.78 4.16
N GLN A 14 8.38 29.39 2.89
CA GLN A 14 7.53 29.91 1.80
C GLN A 14 6.40 28.96 1.39
N ALA A 15 6.59 27.65 1.53
CA ALA A 15 5.62 26.64 1.13
C ALA A 15 5.86 25.30 1.83
N ILE A 16 4.82 24.46 1.87
CA ILE A 16 4.87 23.06 2.27
C ILE A 16 4.18 22.24 1.17
N ILE A 17 4.81 21.15 0.75
CA ILE A 17 4.20 20.13 -0.11
C ILE A 17 3.88 18.94 0.78
N LEU A 18 2.60 18.59 0.86
CA LEU A 18 2.08 17.53 1.72
C LEU A 18 1.59 16.38 0.85
N ASP A 19 1.87 15.15 1.29
CA ASP A 19 1.23 13.96 0.74
C ASP A 19 -0.23 13.87 1.23
N TRP A 20 -1.03 13.00 0.60
CA TRP A 20 -2.43 12.79 0.97
C TRP A 20 -2.57 11.75 2.09
N ALA A 21 -2.32 10.47 1.79
CA ALA A 21 -2.59 9.36 2.72
C ALA A 21 -1.61 9.34 3.90
N GLY A 22 -2.12 9.39 5.13
CA GLY A 22 -1.34 9.43 6.36
C GLY A 22 -0.64 10.76 6.66
N THR A 23 -0.83 11.80 5.82
CA THR A 23 -0.27 13.14 6.04
C THR A 23 -1.36 14.21 6.14
N THR A 24 -2.37 14.19 5.26
CA THR A 24 -3.51 15.13 5.31
C THR A 24 -4.87 14.44 5.41
N MET A 25 -4.96 13.17 5.01
CA MET A 25 -6.17 12.34 5.02
C MET A 25 -5.81 10.89 5.39
N ASP A 26 -6.77 10.06 5.82
CA ASP A 26 -6.58 8.63 6.18
C ASP A 26 -5.60 8.43 7.36
N TYR A 27 -6.07 8.65 8.60
CA TYR A 27 -5.24 8.52 9.81
C TYR A 27 -4.65 7.11 9.91
N GLY A 28 -3.33 7.02 9.74
CA GLY A 28 -2.60 5.76 9.78
C GLY A 28 -2.56 4.98 8.45
N CYS A 29 -3.04 5.53 7.34
CA CYS A 29 -3.03 4.87 6.02
C CYS A 29 -3.69 3.48 6.09
N TYR A 30 -4.88 3.43 6.68
CA TYR A 30 -5.62 2.19 6.94
C TYR A 30 -6.43 1.75 5.74
N ALA A 31 -6.95 2.69 4.94
CA ALA A 31 -7.85 2.40 3.84
C ALA A 31 -7.25 1.41 2.81
N PRO A 32 -5.98 1.55 2.36
CA PRO A 32 -5.39 0.59 1.43
C PRO A 32 -5.15 -0.78 2.08
N ALA A 33 -4.74 -0.79 3.35
CA ALA A 33 -4.42 -2.01 4.08
C ALA A 33 -5.67 -2.90 4.27
N VAL A 34 -6.82 -2.29 4.59
CA VAL A 34 -8.09 -3.01 4.75
C VAL A 34 -8.53 -3.66 3.45
N VAL A 35 -8.37 -2.98 2.31
CA VAL A 35 -8.72 -3.55 1.01
C VAL A 35 -7.80 -4.73 0.66
N PHE A 36 -6.49 -4.65 0.94
CA PHE A 36 -5.61 -5.81 0.74
C PHE A 36 -6.05 -7.00 1.60
N ILE A 37 -6.38 -6.78 2.87
CA ILE A 37 -6.87 -7.86 3.76
C ILE A 37 -8.15 -8.50 3.19
N ALA A 38 -9.08 -7.68 2.68
CA ALA A 38 -10.33 -8.17 2.09
C ALA A 38 -10.09 -9.02 0.84
N VAL A 39 -9.28 -8.53 -0.12
CA VAL A 39 -8.95 -9.27 -1.35
C VAL A 39 -8.28 -10.62 -1.06
N TYR A 40 -7.33 -10.65 -0.13
CA TYR A 40 -6.64 -11.89 0.24
C TYR A 40 -7.55 -12.86 1.01
N LYS A 41 -8.49 -12.35 1.80
CA LYS A 41 -9.52 -13.14 2.47
C LYS A 41 -10.48 -13.81 1.46
N GLU A 42 -10.84 -13.14 0.36
CA GLU A 42 -11.64 -13.74 -0.72
C GLU A 42 -10.93 -14.89 -1.42
N GLN A 43 -9.60 -14.86 -1.49
CA GLN A 43 -8.79 -15.96 -2.02
C GLN A 43 -8.58 -17.09 -1.00
N GLY A 44 -9.18 -17.00 0.19
CA GLY A 44 -9.00 -17.97 1.28
C GLY A 44 -7.64 -17.87 1.99
N VAL A 45 -6.86 -16.82 1.72
CA VAL A 45 -5.50 -16.62 2.26
C VAL A 45 -5.49 -15.37 3.13
N PRO A 46 -6.12 -15.37 4.32
CA PRO A 46 -6.21 -14.18 5.15
C PRO A 46 -4.81 -13.70 5.56
N ILE A 47 -4.50 -12.40 5.39
CA ILE A 47 -3.23 -11.77 5.76
C ILE A 47 -3.38 -10.85 6.97
N THR A 48 -2.29 -10.61 7.71
CA THR A 48 -2.31 -9.65 8.82
C THR A 48 -2.13 -8.21 8.32
N ILE A 49 -2.41 -7.23 9.19
CA ILE A 49 -2.24 -5.82 8.84
C ILE A 49 -0.76 -5.44 8.66
N GLU A 50 0.14 -6.09 9.40
CA GLU A 50 1.58 -5.92 9.25
C GLU A 50 2.05 -6.40 7.87
N GLU A 51 1.54 -7.55 7.43
CA GLU A 51 1.83 -8.11 6.09
C GLU A 51 1.27 -7.21 4.98
N ALA A 52 0.05 -6.68 5.18
CA ALA A 52 -0.55 -5.72 4.26
C ALA A 52 0.24 -4.39 4.18
N ARG A 53 0.88 -3.96 5.27
CA ARG A 53 1.64 -2.70 5.33
C ARG A 53 3.11 -2.82 4.93
N ALA A 54 3.68 -4.02 4.91
CA ALA A 54 5.09 -4.24 4.56
C ALA A 54 5.56 -3.56 3.24
N PRO A 55 4.74 -3.50 2.16
CA PRO A 55 5.11 -2.85 0.91
C PRO A 55 4.47 -1.47 0.67
N MET A 56 4.04 -0.76 1.72
CA MET A 56 3.29 0.49 1.58
C MET A 56 4.06 1.56 0.77
N GLY A 57 3.35 2.21 -0.16
CA GLY A 57 3.90 3.22 -1.09
C GLY A 57 4.23 2.69 -2.49
N ALA A 58 4.15 1.36 -2.72
CA ALA A 58 4.25 0.80 -4.06
C ALA A 58 2.94 0.95 -4.86
N HIS A 59 3.02 0.93 -6.19
CA HIS A 59 1.83 0.83 -7.03
C HIS A 59 1.00 -0.41 -6.64
N LYS A 60 -0.33 -0.29 -6.57
CA LYS A 60 -1.26 -1.29 -6.00
C LYS A 60 -1.01 -2.72 -6.49
N LYS A 61 -0.86 -2.92 -7.80
CA LYS A 61 -0.52 -4.23 -8.37
C LYS A 61 0.84 -4.77 -7.91
N VAL A 62 1.85 -3.91 -7.84
CA VAL A 62 3.18 -4.26 -7.34
C VAL A 62 3.12 -4.61 -5.85
N HIS A 63 2.25 -3.92 -5.11
CA HIS A 63 1.99 -4.18 -3.69
C HIS A 63 1.42 -5.59 -3.48
N ILE A 64 0.37 -5.98 -4.23
CA ILE A 64 -0.19 -7.35 -4.20
C ILE A 64 0.89 -8.37 -4.53
N ARG A 65 1.67 -8.14 -5.59
CA ARG A 65 2.77 -9.05 -5.97
C ARG A 65 3.77 -9.24 -4.82
N LYS A 66 4.15 -8.15 -4.14
CA LYS A 66 5.09 -8.19 -3.01
C LYS A 66 4.51 -8.93 -1.80
N ILE A 67 3.23 -8.74 -1.48
CA ILE A 67 2.56 -9.50 -0.41
C ILE A 67 2.57 -11.00 -0.73
N SER A 68 2.22 -11.38 -1.97
CA SER A 68 2.25 -12.79 -2.42
C SER A 68 3.65 -13.42 -2.40
N GLN A 69 4.71 -12.61 -2.37
CA GLN A 69 6.10 -13.07 -2.26
C GLN A 69 6.57 -13.23 -0.80
N LEU A 70 5.82 -12.74 0.19
CA LEU A 70 6.15 -12.93 1.61
C LEU A 70 6.09 -14.43 1.93
N PRO A 71 7.12 -15.01 2.58
CA PRO A 71 7.18 -16.45 2.84
C PRO A 71 5.93 -17.00 3.55
N SER A 72 5.42 -16.27 4.55
CA SER A 72 4.22 -16.63 5.32
C SER A 72 2.94 -16.66 4.47
N VAL A 73 2.77 -15.69 3.57
CA VAL A 73 1.61 -15.61 2.66
C VAL A 73 1.73 -16.68 1.58
N ARG A 74 2.94 -16.86 1.03
CA ARG A 74 3.22 -17.84 -0.02
C ARG A 74 2.98 -19.28 0.44
N GLN A 75 3.29 -19.58 1.70
CA GLN A 75 2.99 -20.87 2.31
C GLN A 75 1.48 -21.09 2.48
N ARG A 76 0.76 -20.13 3.07
CA ARG A 76 -0.71 -20.22 3.20
C ARG A 76 -1.40 -20.37 1.85
N TRP A 77 -0.90 -19.67 0.83
CA TRP A 77 -1.41 -19.81 -0.53
C TRP A 77 -1.23 -21.23 -1.08
N TYR A 78 -0.07 -21.84 -0.86
CA TYR A 78 0.17 -23.22 -1.26
C TYR A 78 -0.73 -24.21 -0.51
N GLU A 79 -0.98 -23.98 0.79
CA GLU A 79 -1.88 -24.81 1.59
C GLU A 79 -3.34 -24.75 1.11
N VAL A 80 -3.78 -23.59 0.62
CA VAL A 80 -5.17 -23.39 0.12
C VAL A 80 -5.33 -23.85 -1.34
N HIS A 81 -4.38 -23.52 -2.21
CA HIS A 81 -4.51 -23.69 -3.66
C HIS A 81 -3.65 -24.83 -4.25
N GLY A 82 -2.78 -25.46 -3.46
CA GLY A 82 -1.87 -26.53 -3.90
C GLY A 82 -0.76 -26.10 -4.88
N ARG A 83 -0.66 -24.80 -5.16
CA ARG A 83 0.33 -24.19 -6.06
C ARG A 83 0.76 -22.83 -5.50
N TYR A 84 1.87 -22.29 -5.99
CA TYR A 84 2.27 -20.93 -5.62
C TYR A 84 1.51 -19.87 -6.42
N PRO A 85 1.38 -18.63 -5.89
CA PRO A 85 0.73 -17.53 -6.61
C PRO A 85 1.41 -17.27 -7.96
N THR A 86 0.62 -17.15 -9.01
CA THR A 86 1.07 -16.77 -10.36
C THR A 86 0.75 -15.30 -10.64
N GLU A 87 1.27 -14.78 -11.76
CA GLU A 87 0.93 -13.42 -12.19
C GLU A 87 -0.56 -13.27 -12.51
N GLU A 88 -1.22 -14.34 -12.98
CA GLU A 88 -2.66 -14.34 -13.25
C GLU A 88 -3.49 -14.19 -11.96
N ASP A 89 -3.05 -14.79 -10.86
CA ASP A 89 -3.68 -14.59 -9.54
C ASP A 89 -3.53 -13.13 -9.08
N VAL A 90 -2.37 -12.51 -9.35
CA VAL A 90 -2.11 -11.10 -9.04
C VAL A 90 -3.02 -10.18 -9.85
N GLU A 91 -3.23 -10.47 -11.14
CA GLU A 91 -4.17 -9.72 -11.98
C GLU A 91 -5.61 -9.87 -11.49
N THR A 92 -6.02 -11.09 -11.12
CA THR A 92 -7.36 -11.37 -10.59
C THR A 92 -7.59 -10.60 -9.29
N MET A 93 -6.65 -10.67 -8.35
CA MET A 93 -6.70 -9.90 -7.11
C MET A 93 -6.71 -8.39 -7.39
N PHE A 94 -5.94 -7.90 -8.37
CA PHE A 94 -5.93 -6.49 -8.74
C PHE A 94 -7.26 -6.03 -9.35
N ALA A 95 -7.90 -6.86 -10.17
CA ALA A 95 -9.22 -6.58 -10.74
C ALA A 95 -10.30 -6.49 -9.65
N SER A 96 -10.26 -7.35 -8.63
CA SER A 96 -11.15 -7.28 -7.46
C SER A 96 -10.82 -6.12 -6.52
N PHE A 97 -9.56 -5.70 -6.47
CA PHE A 97 -9.11 -4.59 -5.63
C PHE A 97 -9.72 -3.24 -6.03
N ILE A 98 -9.85 -2.95 -7.33
CA ILE A 98 -10.39 -1.67 -7.83
C ILE A 98 -11.80 -1.36 -7.29
N PRO A 99 -12.82 -2.23 -7.46
CA PRO A 99 -14.16 -1.94 -6.98
C PRO A 99 -14.24 -1.86 -5.46
N GLN A 100 -13.50 -2.71 -4.74
CA GLN A 100 -13.46 -2.67 -3.27
C GLN A 100 -12.81 -1.39 -2.75
N GLN A 101 -11.74 -0.94 -3.39
CA GLN A 101 -11.11 0.34 -3.05
C GLN A 101 -12.08 1.51 -3.25
N MET A 102 -12.86 1.51 -4.32
CA MET A 102 -13.85 2.56 -4.57
C MET A 102 -14.96 2.58 -3.51
N ALA A 103 -15.38 1.40 -3.02
CA ALA A 103 -16.37 1.31 -1.95
C ALA A 103 -15.82 1.84 -0.61
N VAL A 104 -14.56 1.52 -0.30
CA VAL A 104 -13.91 1.92 0.96
C VAL A 104 -13.46 3.39 0.95
N LEU A 105 -13.19 3.97 -0.22
CA LEU A 105 -12.75 5.37 -0.35
C LEU A 105 -13.73 6.37 0.28
N ALA A 106 -15.03 6.10 0.25
CA ALA A 106 -16.04 6.96 0.86
C ALA A 106 -15.97 6.94 2.40
N ASP A 107 -15.58 5.81 2.99
CA ASP A 107 -15.57 5.60 4.45
C ASP A 107 -14.31 6.17 5.13
N TYR A 108 -13.28 6.55 4.35
CA TYR A 108 -11.98 7.04 4.86
C TYR A 108 -11.63 8.44 4.33
N ALA A 109 -12.62 9.18 3.81
CA ALA A 109 -12.43 10.53 3.25
C ALA A 109 -12.42 11.66 4.30
N ASP A 110 -12.50 11.33 5.59
CA ASP A 110 -12.48 12.31 6.66
C ASP A 110 -11.08 12.96 6.81
N LEU A 111 -11.08 14.27 7.00
CA LEU A 111 -9.88 15.05 7.28
C LEU A 111 -9.31 14.62 8.65
N ILE A 112 -8.00 14.39 8.71
CA ILE A 112 -7.28 14.14 9.97
C ILE A 112 -7.12 15.45 10.74
#